data_AF-A0A7J9QVU8-F1
#
_entry.id   AF-A0A7J9QVU8-F1
#
_cell.length_a   1.000
_cell.length_b   1.000
_cell.length_c   1.000
_cell.angle_alpha   90.00
_cell.angle_beta   90.00
_cell.angle_gamma   90.00
#
_symmetry.space_group_name_H-M   'P 1'
#
loop_
_entity.id
_entity.type
_entity.pdbx_description
1 polymer ?
#
loop_
_entity_poly.entity_id
_entity_poly.type
_entity_poly.pdbx_seq_one_letter_code
_entity_poly.pdbx_strand_id
1 'polypeptide(L)' 'AGLKMMVQMGTAPSQVAEAILKAIHDDEMLPRYVVGTDAAMFMEAKKMKTDLEFEKYMSKELFPG' A
#
# COMPACT_ATOMS: atom_id res chain seq x y z
N ALA A 1 -16.30 -1.33 5.75
CA ALA A 1 -16.31 -0.10 6.56
C ALA A 1 -14.92 0.54 6.63
N GLY A 2 -13.80 -0.20 6.60
CA GLY A 2 -12.45 0.39 6.56
C GLY A 2 -11.84 0.56 5.15
N LEU A 3 -11.94 -0.43 4.24
CA LEU A 3 -11.40 -0.29 2.87
C LEU A 3 -11.95 0.92 2.11
N LYS A 4 -13.27 1.16 2.17
CA LYS A 4 -13.89 2.32 1.50
C LYS A 4 -13.31 3.65 2.01
N MET A 5 -12.98 3.72 3.29
CA MET A 5 -12.34 4.90 3.90
C MET A 5 -10.87 5.00 3.46
N MET A 6 -10.15 3.87 3.39
CA MET A 6 -8.78 3.84 2.87
C MET A 6 -8.69 4.24 1.40
N VAL A 7 -9.64 3.82 0.56
CA VAL A 7 -9.73 4.24 -0.85
C VAL A 7 -10.02 5.73 -0.95
N GLN A 8 -10.87 6.29 -0.07
CA GLN A 8 -11.15 7.72 -0.03
C GLN A 8 -9.96 8.56 0.46
N MET A 9 -9.11 8.00 1.34
CA MET A 9 -7.84 8.59 1.74
C MET A 9 -6.66 8.07 0.92
N GLY A 10 -6.94 7.42 -0.21
CA GLY A 10 -5.95 6.78 -1.05
C GLY A 10 -4.96 7.79 -1.58
N THR A 11 -3.74 7.33 -1.81
CA THR A 11 -2.69 8.16 -2.39
C THR A 11 -3.10 8.59 -3.81
N ALA A 12 -2.90 9.87 -4.12
CA ALA A 12 -3.30 10.39 -5.43
C ALA A 12 -2.53 9.68 -6.54
N PRO A 13 -3.17 9.32 -7.67
CA PRO A 13 -2.48 8.64 -8.78
C PRO A 13 -1.26 9.39 -9.31
N SER A 14 -1.25 10.73 -9.20
CA SER A 14 -0.10 11.57 -9.56
C SER A 14 1.16 11.24 -8.77
N GLN A 15 1.06 10.86 -7.50
CA GLN A 15 2.21 10.48 -6.68
C GLN A 15 2.80 9.14 -7.12
N VAL A 16 1.96 8.23 -7.61
CA VAL A 16 2.42 6.98 -8.25
C VAL A 16 3.17 7.27 -9.54
N ALA A 17 2.62 8.15 -10.38
CA ALA A 17 3.28 8.59 -11.62
C ALA A 17 4.64 9.25 -11.35
N GLU A 18 4.73 10.09 -10.31
CA GLU A 18 5.98 10.74 -9.89
C GLU A 18 7.03 9.71 -9.45
N ALA A 19 6.65 8.70 -8.65
CA ALA A 19 7.57 7.65 -8.23
C ALA A 19 8.09 6.82 -9.42
N ILE A 20 7.24 6.55 -10.42
CA ILE A 20 7.65 5.87 -11.66
C ILE A 20 8.63 6.75 -12.45
N LEU A 21 8.29 8.02 -12.67
CA LEU A 21 9.15 8.96 -13.37
C LEU A 21 10.51 9.08 -12.69
N LYS A 22 10.56 9.11 -11.36
CA LYS A 22 11.82 9.10 -10.63
C LYS A 22 12.60 7.80 -10.86
N ALA A 23 11.96 6.65 -10.65
CA ALA A 23 12.61 5.34 -10.74
C ALA A 23 13.26 5.07 -12.12
N ILE A 24 12.63 5.51 -13.21
CA ILE A 24 13.18 5.30 -14.57
C ILE A 24 14.36 6.22 -14.91
N HIS A 25 14.58 7.27 -14.11
CA HIS A 25 15.70 8.20 -14.27
C HIS A 25 16.77 8.04 -13.16
N ASP A 26 16.56 7.16 -12.18
CA ASP A 26 17.55 6.86 -11.15
C ASP A 26 18.70 6.03 -11.76
N ASP A 27 19.95 6.37 -11.43
CA ASP A 27 21.14 5.63 -11.90
C ASP A 27 21.12 4.17 -11.43
N GLU A 28 20.55 3.92 -10.25
CA GLU A 28 20.28 2.58 -9.70
C GLU A 28 18.82 2.45 -9.26
N MET A 29 18.03 1.75 -10.06
CA MET A 29 16.62 1.49 -9.76
C MET A 29 16.46 0.39 -8.69
N LEU A 30 15.58 0.62 -7.71
CA LEU A 30 15.20 -0.39 -6.72
C LEU A 30 14.22 -1.41 -7.30
N PRO A 31 14.27 -2.69 -6.88
CA PRO A 31 13.32 -3.70 -7.35
C PRO A 31 11.88 -3.47 -6.86
N ARG A 32 11.69 -2.67 -5.81
CA ARG A 32 10.37 -2.36 -5.23
C ARG A 32 10.36 -0.95 -4.63
N TYR A 33 9.26 -0.24 -4.86
CA TYR A 33 8.99 1.06 -4.27
C TYR A 33 7.65 0.98 -3.52
N VAL A 34 7.64 1.43 -2.26
CA VAL A 34 6.39 1.64 -1.52
C VAL A 34 5.94 3.06 -1.80
N VAL A 35 4.79 3.21 -2.45
CA VAL A 35 4.27 4.52 -2.83
C VAL A 35 2.91 4.70 -2.20
N GLY A 36 2.80 5.76 -1.41
CA GLY A 36 1.57 6.11 -0.73
C GLY A 36 1.49 5.69 0.74
N THR A 37 0.78 6.51 1.53
CA THR A 37 0.60 6.29 2.98
C THR A 37 -0.27 5.06 3.26
N ASP A 38 -1.27 4.82 2.42
CA ASP A 38 -2.10 3.62 2.41
C ASP A 38 -1.26 2.36 2.18
N ALA A 39 -0.42 2.33 1.13
CA ALA A 39 0.46 1.20 0.86
C ALA A 39 1.47 0.96 2.00
N ALA A 40 2.05 2.03 2.55
CA ALA A 40 2.98 1.95 3.68
C ALA A 40 2.31 1.34 4.93
N MET A 41 1.08 1.75 5.23
CA MET A 41 0.30 1.20 6.34
C MET A 41 0.06 -0.31 6.20
N PHE A 42 -0.31 -0.79 5.00
CA PHE A 42 -0.49 -2.22 4.75
C PHE A 42 0.81 -3.01 4.88
N MET A 43 1.91 -2.47 4.38
CA MET A 43 3.22 -3.12 4.48
C MET A 43 3.68 -3.23 5.93
N GLU A 44 3.40 -2.23 6.76
CA GLU A 44 3.71 -2.27 8.19
C GLU A 44 2.82 -3.25 8.94
N ALA A 45 1.51 -3.26 8.64
CA ALA A 45 0.59 -4.25 9.19
C ALA A 45 1.02 -5.69 8.84
N LYS A 46 1.56 -5.92 7.64
CA LYS A 46 2.10 -7.22 7.23
C LYS A 46 3.35 -7.62 8.01
N LYS A 47 4.27 -6.69 8.27
CA LYS A 47 5.50 -6.98 9.05
C LYS A 47 5.19 -7.32 10.51
N MET A 48 4.16 -6.69 11.07
CA MET A 48 3.80 -6.81 12.49
C MET A 48 2.89 -8.02 12.78
N LYS A 49 2.53 -8.81 11.77
CA LYS A 49 1.56 -9.91 11.87
C LYS A 49 2.13 -11.18 11.26
N THR A 50 1.72 -12.33 11.77
CA THR A 50 1.88 -13.58 11.03
C THR A 50 1.03 -13.56 9.75
N ASP A 51 1.38 -14.40 8.77
CA ASP A 51 0.63 -14.48 7.51
C ASP A 51 -0.87 -14.74 7.76
N LEU A 52 -1.20 -15.65 8.68
CA LEU A 52 -2.59 -15.97 9.04
C LEU A 52 -3.34 -14.77 9.66
N GLU A 53 -2.68 -13.99 10.51
CA GLU A 53 -3.28 -12.81 11.13
C GLU A 53 -3.46 -11.68 10.11
N PHE A 54 -2.50 -11.53 9.20
CA PHE A 54 -2.59 -10.55 8.12
C PHE A 54 -3.72 -10.89 7.14
N GLU A 55 -3.88 -12.14 6.75
CA GLU A 55 -5.00 -12.59 5.89
C GLU A 55 -6.36 -12.31 6.55
N LYS A 56 -6.51 -12.61 7.84
CA LYS A 56 -7.73 -12.29 8.61
C LYS A 56 -7.97 -10.78 8.70
N TYR A 57 -6.92 -9.99 8.87
CA TYR A 57 -7.00 -8.53 8.87
C TYR A 57 -7.50 -8.02 7.51
N MET A 58 -6.87 -8.44 6.41
CA MET A 58 -7.27 -8.06 5.05
C MET A 58 -8.71 -8.47 4.74
N SER A 59 -9.12 -9.66 5.14
CA SER A 59 -10.48 -10.17 4.89
C SER A 59 -11.54 -9.28 5.53
N LYS A 60 -11.31 -8.79 6.76
CA LYS A 60 -12.21 -7.86 7.46
C LYS A 60 -12.26 -6.49 6.81
N GLU A 61 -11.13 -6.01 6.31
CA GLU A 61 -11.05 -4.70 5.66
C GLU A 61 -11.71 -4.72 4.27
N LEU A 62 -11.43 -5.77 3.47
CA LEU A 62 -11.90 -5.92 2.09
C LEU A 62 -13.37 -6.33 1.98
N PHE A 63 -13.82 -7.20 2.87
CA PHE A 63 -15.17 -7.76 2.86
C PHE A 63 -15.86 -7.46 4.21
N PRO A 64 -16.23 -6.20 4.45
CA PRO A 64 -17.14 -5.89 5.54
C PRO A 64 -18.48 -6.55 5.19
N GLY A 65 -18.88 -7.56 5.96
CA GLY A 65 -20.23 -8.12 5.85
C GLY A 65 -21.31 -7.05 5.93
#